data_AF-A0A359M1V7-F1
#
_entry.id   AF-A0A359M1V7-F1
#
_cell.length_a   1.000
_cell.length_b   1.000
_cell.length_c   1.000
_cell.angle_alpha   90.00
_cell.angle_beta   90.00
_cell.angle_gamma   90.00
#
_symmetry.space_group_name_H-M   'P 1'
#
loop_
_entity.id
_entity.type
_entity.pdbx_description
1 polymer ?
#
loop_
_entity_poly.entity_id
_entity_poly.type
_entity_poly.pdbx_seq_one_letter_code
_entity_poly.pdbx_strand_id
1 'polypeptide(L)' 'SNGGLLVGAALTQRPELFRAVLCGVPLLDMLRYHKFGWGRMWATEYGSADDAKQFAYLRRYSPY' A
#
# COMPACT_ATOMS: atom_id res chain seq x y z
N SER A 1 -5.25 -5.30 4.76
CA SER A 1 -4.46 -6.55 4.63
C SER A 1 -3.64 -6.48 3.35
N ASN A 2 -2.71 -7.40 3.13
CA ASN A 2 -1.74 -7.34 2.04
C ASN A 2 -2.36 -7.59 0.64
N GLY A 3 -3.36 -8.48 0.56
CA GLY A 3 -4.01 -8.79 -0.73
C GLY A 3 -4.71 -7.60 -1.38
N GLY A 4 -5.35 -6.74 -0.57
CA GLY A 4 -5.95 -5.50 -1.03
C GLY A 4 -4.90 -4.48 -1.53
N LEU A 5 -3.74 -4.42 -0.87
CA LEU A 5 -2.60 -3.61 -1.34
C LEU A 5 -2.09 -4.11 -2.70
N LEU A 6 -1.89 -5.43 -2.85
CA LEU A 6 -1.43 -6.05 -4.08
C LEU A 6 -2.32 -5.66 -5.27
N VAL A 7 -3.63 -5.86 -5.13
CA VAL A 7 -4.55 -5.56 -6.23
C VAL A 7 -4.72 -4.06 -6.47
N GLY A 8 -4.58 -3.22 -5.43
CA GLY A 8 -4.57 -1.76 -5.56
C GLY A 8 -3.34 -1.24 -6.31
N ALA A 9 -2.16 -1.76 -6.00
CA ALA A 9 -0.92 -1.42 -6.70
C ALA A 9 -0.95 -1.92 -8.15
N ALA A 10 -1.41 -3.15 -8.40
CA ALA A 10 -1.53 -3.70 -9.75
C ALA A 10 -2.51 -2.88 -10.61
N LEU A 11 -3.67 -2.50 -10.06
CA LEU A 11 -4.68 -1.69 -10.75
C LEU A 11 -4.14 -0.31 -11.14
N THR A 12 -3.41 0.35 -10.25
CA THR A 12 -2.88 1.70 -10.51
C THR A 12 -1.70 1.71 -11.47
N GLN A 13 -0.94 0.61 -11.55
CA GLN A 13 0.21 0.49 -12.45
C GLN A 13 -0.15 -0.04 -13.85
N ARG A 14 -1.07 -1.01 -13.95
CA ARG A 14 -1.41 -1.70 -15.21
C ARG A 14 -2.93 -1.92 -15.35
N PRO A 15 -3.75 -0.85 -15.33
CA PRO A 15 -5.21 -0.98 -15.34
C PRO A 15 -5.76 -1.72 -16.57
N GLU A 16 -5.09 -1.63 -17.71
CA GLU A 16 -5.52 -2.23 -18.98
C GLU A 16 -5.48 -3.76 -19.00
N LEU A 17 -4.81 -4.38 -18.01
CA LEU A 17 -4.75 -5.84 -17.87
C LEU A 17 -5.98 -6.42 -17.16
N PHE A 18 -6.81 -5.59 -16.54
CA PHE A 18 -7.91 -6.04 -15.68
C PHE A 18 -9.24 -5.46 -16.13
N ARG A 19 -10.26 -6.31 -16.28
CA ARG A 19 -11.64 -5.86 -16.54
C ARG A 19 -12.38 -5.44 -15.27
N ALA A 20 -11.99 -5.99 -14.13
CA ALA A 20 -12.52 -5.67 -12.81
C ALA A 20 -11.50 -6.07 -11.74
N VAL A 21 -11.53 -5.40 -10.59
CA VAL A 21 -10.68 -5.70 -9.42
C VAL A 21 -11.52 -5.65 -8.15
N LEU A 22 -11.45 -6.72 -7.34
CA LEU A 22 -12.06 -6.76 -6.01
C LEU A 22 -10.99 -6.44 -4.95
N CYS A 23 -11.09 -5.26 -4.34
CA CYS A 23 -10.14 -4.76 -3.35
C CYS A 23 -10.72 -4.84 -1.93
N GLY A 24 -10.46 -5.95 -1.23
CA GLY A 24 -11.03 -6.24 0.10
C GLY A 24 -10.13 -5.84 1.27
N VAL A 25 -10.68 -5.08 2.22
CA VAL A 25 -10.03 -4.60 3.47
C VAL A 25 -8.57 -4.16 3.23
N PRO A 26 -8.31 -3.17 2.34
CA PRO A 26 -6.97 -2.93 1.81
C PRO A 26 -6.11 -1.99 2.67
N LEU A 27 -4.81 -1.97 2.38
CA LEU A 27 -3.91 -0.86 2.73
C LEU A 27 -3.61 -0.11 1.43
N LEU A 28 -4.16 1.10 1.26
CA LEU A 28 -4.00 1.87 0.01
C LEU A 28 -3.19 3.14 0.20
N ASP A 29 -3.12 3.65 1.43
CA ASP A 29 -2.25 4.78 1.76
C ASP A 29 -1.02 4.27 2.51
N MET A 30 0.02 3.92 1.76
CA MET A 30 1.24 3.36 2.34
C MET A 30 2.09 4.42 3.05
N LEU A 31 1.75 5.70 2.92
CA LEU A 31 2.44 6.80 3.59
C LEU A 31 1.85 7.08 4.98
N ARG A 32 0.59 6.72 5.22
CA ARG A 32 -0.11 7.00 6.48
C ARG A 32 -0.64 5.76 7.19
N TYR A 33 -0.56 4.56 6.59
CA TYR A 33 -1.15 3.34 7.18
C TYR A 33 -0.72 3.09 8.64
N HIS A 34 0.54 3.40 8.99
CA HIS A 34 1.10 3.20 10.32
C HIS A 34 0.45 4.10 11.40
N LYS A 35 -0.31 5.13 11.00
CA LYS A 35 -1.01 6.06 11.91
C LYS A 35 -2.39 5.56 12.35
N PHE A 36 -2.90 4.45 11.80
CA PHE A 36 -4.26 3.99 12.04
C PHE A 36 -4.29 2.55 12.58
N GLY A 37 -5.12 2.33 13.61
CA GLY A 37 -5.35 1.00 14.19
C GLY A 37 -4.06 0.26 14.53
N TRP A 38 -3.94 -0.96 14.01
CA TRP A 38 -2.76 -1.82 14.19
C TRP A 38 -1.66 -1.61 13.13
N GLY A 39 -1.77 -0.58 12.27
CA GLY A 39 -0.88 -0.36 11.14
C GLY A 39 0.60 -0.32 11.51
N ARG A 40 0.93 0.25 12.68
CA ARG A 40 2.32 0.33 13.16
C ARG A 40 2.99 -1.05 13.32
N MET A 41 2.23 -2.12 13.57
CA MET A 41 2.76 -3.48 13.72
C MET A 41 3.32 -4.06 12.40
N TRP A 42 2.95 -3.51 11.25
CA TRP A 42 3.43 -3.98 9.95
C TRP A 42 4.59 -3.14 9.39
N ALA A 43 5.15 -2.22 10.19
CA ALA A 43 6.33 -1.44 9.80
C ALA A 43 7.60 -2.29 9.64
N THR A 44 7.68 -3.46 10.27
CA THR A 44 8.77 -4.42 10.02
C THR A 44 8.70 -5.04 8.64
N GLU A 45 7.49 -5.15 8.06
CA GLU A 45 7.26 -5.73 6.73
C GLU A 45 7.37 -4.66 5.63
N TYR A 46 6.65 -3.54 5.79
CA TYR A 46 6.57 -2.52 4.76
C TYR A 46 7.53 -1.35 4.97
N GLY A 47 7.95 -1.09 6.21
CA GLY A 47 8.65 0.15 6.59
C GLY A 47 7.72 1.28 7.02
N SER A 48 8.29 2.44 7.35
CA SER A 48 7.57 3.65 7.76
C SER A 48 7.92 4.82 6.86
N ALA A 49 6.91 5.65 6.57
CA ALA A 49 7.09 6.92 5.88
C ALA A 49 7.85 7.97 6.72
N ASP A 50 8.05 7.72 8.01
CA ASP A 50 8.87 8.58 8.89
C ASP A 50 10.38 8.43 8.60
N ASP A 51 10.80 7.34 7.94
CA ASP A 51 12.17 7.18 7.44
C ASP A 51 12.24 7.63 5.97
N ALA A 52 13.14 8.56 5.67
CA ALA A 52 13.25 9.17 4.33
C ALA A 52 13.62 8.17 3.22
N LYS A 53 14.41 7.13 3.53
CA LYS A 53 14.78 6.09 2.55
C LYS A 53 13.58 5.17 2.30
N GLN A 54 12.84 4.83 3.36
CA GLN A 54 11.67 3.97 3.26
C GLN A 54 10.49 4.66 2.58
N PHE A 55 10.28 5.93 2.90
CA PHE A 55 9.34 6.80 2.21
C PHE A 55 9.51 6.74 0.68
N ALA A 56 10.76 6.77 0.21
CA ALA A 56 11.05 6.79 -1.23
C ALA A 56 10.52 5.56 -1.97
N TYR A 57 10.54 4.36 -1.37
CA TYR A 57 9.96 3.18 -2.01
C TYR A 57 8.45 3.05 -1.72
N LEU A 58 7.98 3.42 -0.51
CA LEU A 58 6.55 3.39 -0.18
C LEU A 58 5.74 4.27 -1.13
N ARG A 59 6.26 5.46 -1.45
CA ARG A 59 5.64 6.40 -2.39
C ARG A 59 5.54 5.87 -3.81
N ARG A 60 6.43 4.97 -4.23
CA ARG A 60 6.43 4.45 -5.61
C ARG A 60 5.25 3.52 -5.90
N TYR A 61 4.75 2.83 -4.88
CA TYR A 61 3.68 1.84 -5.06
C TYR A 61 2.42 2.13 -4.26
N SER A 62 2.41 3.14 -3.37
CA SER A 62 1.20 3.60 -2.67
C SER A 62 0.07 3.82 -3.66
N PRO A 63 -1.04 3.06 -3.58
CA PRO A 63 -2.14 3.24 -4.53
C PRO A 63 -2.88 4.58 -4.40
N TYR A 64 -2.84 5.21 -3.21
CA TYR A 64 -3.34 6.56 -2.93
C TYR A 64 -2.22 7.59 -2.92
#